data_AF-A0A2N9MUN5-F1
#
_entry.id   AF-A0A2N9MUN5-F1
#
_cell.length_a   1.000
_cell.length_b   1.000
_cell.length_c   1.000
_cell.angle_alpha   90.00
_cell.angle_beta   90.00
_cell.angle_gamma   90.00
#
_symmetry.space_group_name_H-M   'P 1'
#
loop_
_entity.id
_entity.type
_entity.pdbx_description
1 polymer ?
#
loop_
_entity_poly.entity_id
_entity_poly.type
_entity_poly.pdbx_seq_one_letter_code
_entity_poly.pdbx_strand_id
1 'polypeptide(L)'
;MPCGSLIPFPELCVSVQEHIERNYHVRVITRDIPVPLLGDLNGAEIHIHTALMAEQRLFLLAHLFGHTVQWNVSRDAFEIGRPRRPPVDEALLPSLMAYEREAAAYGMALLHEIGIREADQWLSDYSACDLAYLEHYYRTGEKRAPLTFWRTGTPLVGPRAIPPFTPQRLVFRSSGVVI
;
A
#
# COMPACT_ATOMS: atom_id res chain seq x y z
N MET A 1 25.05 -17.08 -12.37
CA MET A 1 24.38 -15.78 -12.12
C MET A 1 23.63 -15.42 -13.41
N PRO A 2 22.32 -15.63 -13.52
CA PRO A 2 21.58 -15.13 -14.68
C PRO A 2 21.36 -13.63 -14.51
N CYS A 3 21.69 -12.89 -15.55
CA CYS A 3 21.48 -11.46 -15.70
C CYS A 3 19.97 -11.17 -15.71
N GLY A 4 19.45 -10.56 -14.65
CA GLY A 4 18.08 -10.06 -14.56
C GLY A 4 18.16 -8.58 -14.18
N SER A 5 17.57 -7.72 -15.00
CA SER A 5 17.56 -6.27 -14.81
C SER A 5 17.17 -5.88 -13.38
N LEU A 6 18.02 -5.09 -12.72
CA LEU A 6 17.69 -4.46 -11.44
C LEU A 6 16.45 -3.56 -11.64
N ILE A 7 15.41 -3.71 -10.81
CA ILE A 7 14.23 -2.85 -10.89
C ILE A 7 14.66 -1.38 -10.65
N PRO A 8 14.37 -0.44 -11.56
CA PRO A 8 14.80 0.96 -11.45
C PRO A 8 13.87 1.75 -10.50
N PHE A 9 13.90 1.41 -9.21
CA PHE A 9 12.96 1.96 -8.23
C PHE A 9 12.84 3.49 -8.21
N PRO A 10 13.93 4.29 -8.30
CA PRO A 10 13.82 5.75 -8.33
C PRO A 10 13.00 6.26 -9.52
N GLU A 11 13.24 5.72 -10.71
CA GLU A 11 12.54 6.10 -11.94
C GLU A 11 11.07 5.68 -11.87
N LEU A 12 10.79 4.46 -11.41
CA LEU A 12 9.42 3.97 -11.23
C LEU A 12 8.64 4.83 -10.22
N CYS A 13 9.27 5.28 -9.13
CA CYS A 13 8.62 6.17 -8.16
C CYS A 13 8.14 7.48 -8.82
N VAL A 14 8.96 8.07 -9.69
CA VAL A 14 8.60 9.30 -10.41
C VAL A 14 7.41 9.03 -11.32
N SER A 15 7.47 7.99 -12.16
CA SER A 15 6.39 7.66 -13.09
C SER A 15 5.07 7.35 -12.39
N VAL A 16 5.12 6.56 -11.30
CA VAL A 16 3.93 6.22 -10.50
C VAL A 16 3.34 7.48 -9.87
N GLN A 17 4.17 8.32 -9.24
CA GLN A 17 3.69 9.57 -8.64
C GLN A 17 3.05 10.49 -9.69
N GLU A 18 3.69 10.71 -10.83
CA GLU A 18 3.14 11.57 -11.89
C GLU A 18 1.79 11.07 -12.39
N HIS A 19 1.63 9.75 -12.54
CA HIS A 19 0.36 9.15 -12.96
C HIS A 19 -0.73 9.32 -11.91
N ILE A 20 -0.43 9.06 -10.63
CA ILE A 20 -1.37 9.30 -9.52
C ILE A 20 -1.87 10.77 -9.54
N GLU A 21 -0.94 11.73 -9.66
CA GLU A 21 -1.28 13.16 -9.58
C GLU A 21 -2.04 13.66 -10.83
N ARG A 22 -1.64 13.21 -12.02
CA ARG A 22 -2.23 13.68 -13.29
C ARG A 22 -3.55 12.99 -13.63
N ASN A 23 -3.65 11.67 -13.41
CA ASN A 23 -4.77 10.87 -13.88
C ASN A 23 -5.85 10.67 -12.80
N TYR A 24 -5.45 10.63 -11.54
CA TYR A 24 -6.37 10.42 -10.42
C TYR A 24 -6.60 11.68 -9.58
N HIS A 25 -5.84 12.75 -9.82
CA HIS A 25 -5.93 14.01 -9.07
C HIS A 25 -5.73 13.85 -7.56
N VAL A 26 -5.02 12.79 -7.16
CA VAL A 26 -4.60 12.54 -5.77
C VAL A 26 -3.22 13.16 -5.59
N ARG A 27 -3.04 14.05 -4.63
CA ARG A 27 -1.74 14.71 -4.43
C ARG A 27 -0.78 13.80 -3.67
N VAL A 28 0.50 13.79 -4.06
CA VAL A 28 1.54 13.05 -3.32
C VAL A 28 2.47 14.05 -2.62
N ILE A 29 2.57 13.94 -1.30
CA ILE A 29 3.33 14.87 -0.47
C ILE A 29 4.45 14.11 0.25
N THR A 30 5.70 14.43 -0.09
CA THR A 30 6.88 13.95 0.64
C THR A 30 7.18 14.90 1.79
N ARG A 31 7.15 14.41 3.03
CA ARG A 31 7.40 15.24 4.23
C ARG A 31 7.99 14.41 5.37
N ASP A 32 8.40 15.10 6.43
CA ASP A 32 8.70 14.42 7.68
C ASP A 32 7.40 13.91 8.33
N ILE A 33 7.40 12.65 8.74
CA ILE A 33 6.25 11.98 9.35
C ILE A 33 6.72 11.38 10.68
N PRO A 34 6.03 11.66 11.80
CA PRO A 34 6.41 11.09 13.09
C PRO A 34 6.45 9.55 13.06
N VAL A 35 7.58 9.00 13.52
CA VAL A 35 7.76 7.57 13.80
C VAL A 35 6.61 7.09 14.71
N PRO A 36 6.03 5.91 14.48
CA PRO A 36 6.48 4.83 13.58
C PRO A 36 5.88 4.85 12.16
N LEU A 37 5.27 5.96 11.73
CA LEU A 37 4.57 6.01 10.45
C LEU A 37 5.53 6.26 9.29
N LEU A 38 5.43 5.45 8.23
CA LEU A 38 6.19 5.63 6.98
C LEU A 38 5.37 6.35 5.89
N GLY A 39 4.05 6.34 6.02
CA GLY A 39 3.12 7.06 5.17
C GLY A 39 1.75 7.24 5.81
N ASP A 40 0.91 8.08 5.22
CA ASP A 40 -0.47 8.32 5.63
C ASP A 40 -1.30 8.77 4.42
N LEU A 41 -2.62 8.75 4.50
CA LEU A 41 -3.51 9.24 3.45
C LEU A 41 -4.79 9.82 4.05
N ASN A 42 -5.47 10.70 3.30
CA ASN A 42 -6.77 11.25 3.68
C ASN A 42 -7.87 11.07 2.63
N GLY A 43 -7.64 10.24 1.61
CA GLY A 43 -8.56 10.05 0.48
C GLY A 43 -8.36 11.05 -0.68
N ALA A 44 -7.72 12.19 -0.45
CA ALA A 44 -7.34 13.15 -1.50
C ALA A 44 -5.81 13.34 -1.64
N GLU A 45 -5.07 13.00 -0.59
CA GLU A 45 -3.63 13.18 -0.48
C GLU A 45 -3.00 11.89 0.06
N ILE A 46 -1.85 11.52 -0.51
CA ILE A 46 -0.95 10.46 -0.03
C ILE A 46 0.31 11.13 0.50
N HIS A 47 0.64 10.87 1.75
CA HIS A 47 1.80 11.41 2.42
C HIS A 47 2.85 10.32 2.58
N ILE A 48 4.09 10.59 2.17
CA ILE A 48 5.21 9.65 2.22
C ILE A 48 6.34 10.26 3.05
N HIS A 49 6.95 9.48 3.93
CA HIS A 49 8.08 9.94 4.72
C HIS A 49 9.32 10.19 3.83
N THR A 50 10.02 11.30 4.09
CA THR A 50 11.27 11.70 3.40
C THR A 50 12.42 10.70 3.51
N ALA A 51 12.50 9.90 4.57
CA ALA A 51 13.66 9.07 4.88
C ALA A 51 13.62 7.64 4.31
N LEU A 52 12.78 7.38 3.30
CA LEU A 52 12.58 6.05 2.73
C LEU A 52 13.56 5.74 1.59
N MET A 53 13.95 4.46 1.51
CA MET A 53 14.59 3.93 0.32
C MET A 53 13.60 3.93 -0.87
N ALA A 54 14.10 4.06 -2.09
CA ALA A 54 13.25 4.12 -3.29
C ALA A 54 12.33 2.90 -3.44
N GLU A 55 12.80 1.71 -3.06
CA GLU A 55 12.00 0.48 -3.02
C GLU A 55 10.77 0.62 -2.10
N GLN A 56 10.98 1.05 -0.85
CA GLN A 56 9.90 1.25 0.12
C GLN A 56 8.94 2.34 -0.34
N ARG A 57 9.46 3.41 -0.93
CA ARG A 57 8.64 4.48 -1.51
C ARG A 57 7.72 3.94 -2.60
N LEU A 58 8.23 3.11 -3.53
CA LEU A 58 7.42 2.54 -4.60
C LEU A 58 6.28 1.69 -4.03
N PHE A 59 6.58 0.88 -3.01
CA PHE A 59 5.56 0.05 -2.34
C PHE A 59 4.48 0.92 -1.71
N LEU A 60 4.86 1.92 -0.92
CA LEU A 60 3.90 2.82 -0.27
C LEU A 60 3.07 3.62 -1.27
N LEU A 61 3.64 4.07 -2.39
CA LEU A 61 2.88 4.76 -3.43
C LEU A 61 1.77 3.86 -3.98
N ALA A 62 2.10 2.63 -4.37
CA ALA A 62 1.13 1.68 -4.92
C ALA A 62 0.08 1.26 -3.87
N HIS A 63 0.53 0.94 -2.66
CA HIS A 63 -0.33 0.42 -1.59
C HIS A 63 -1.27 1.50 -1.02
N LEU A 64 -0.75 2.69 -0.70
CA LEU A 64 -1.58 3.82 -0.22
C LEU A 64 -2.52 4.35 -1.33
N PHE A 65 -2.12 4.23 -2.60
CA PHE A 65 -3.05 4.49 -3.70
C PHE A 65 -4.22 3.49 -3.68
N GLY A 66 -3.96 2.19 -3.51
CA GLY A 66 -5.01 1.19 -3.40
C GLY A 66 -6.02 1.49 -2.28
N HIS A 67 -5.53 1.91 -1.12
CA HIS A 67 -6.40 2.40 -0.05
C HIS A 67 -7.14 3.69 -0.39
N THR A 68 -6.51 4.61 -1.11
CA THR A 68 -7.16 5.84 -1.58
C THR A 68 -8.34 5.51 -2.50
N VAL A 69 -8.18 4.55 -3.41
CA VAL A 69 -9.30 4.03 -4.23
C VAL A 69 -10.41 3.51 -3.32
N GLN A 70 -10.10 2.57 -2.42
CA GLN A 70 -11.07 1.95 -1.51
C GLN A 70 -11.89 2.99 -0.72
N TRP A 71 -11.22 3.99 -0.17
CA TRP A 71 -11.83 5.04 0.65
C TRP A 71 -12.80 5.92 -0.13
N ASN A 72 -12.53 6.16 -1.41
CA ASN A 72 -13.39 6.99 -2.26
C ASN A 72 -14.55 6.22 -2.90
N VAL A 73 -14.46 4.89 -3.00
CA VAL A 73 -15.49 4.06 -3.67
C VAL A 73 -16.40 3.32 -2.69
N SER A 74 -15.99 3.13 -1.44
CA SER A 74 -16.76 2.36 -0.45
C SER A 74 -16.63 2.93 0.96
N ARG A 75 -17.79 3.31 1.52
CA ARG A 75 -17.89 3.73 2.93
C ARG A 75 -17.47 2.60 3.88
N ASP A 76 -17.83 1.36 3.57
CA ASP A 76 -17.48 0.22 4.41
C ASP A 76 -15.97 -0.03 4.39
N ALA A 77 -15.31 0.15 3.24
CA ALA A 77 -13.86 0.02 3.15
C ALA A 77 -13.15 1.14 3.94
N PHE A 78 -13.70 2.35 3.94
CA PHE A 78 -13.22 3.43 4.80
C PHE A 78 -13.35 3.06 6.29
N GLU A 79 -14.48 2.50 6.73
CA GLU A 79 -14.68 2.08 8.13
C GLU A 79 -13.79 0.87 8.53
N ILE A 80 -13.55 -0.07 7.61
CA ILE A 80 -12.64 -1.21 7.83
C ILE A 80 -11.20 -0.72 8.01
N GLY A 81 -10.73 0.18 7.12
CA GLY A 81 -9.37 0.70 7.10
C GLY A 81 -9.04 1.73 8.18
N ARG A 82 -9.95 2.00 9.12
CA ARG A 82 -9.66 2.84 10.29
C ARG A 82 -8.66 2.14 11.22
N PRO A 83 -7.80 2.90 11.93
CA PRO A 83 -6.91 2.34 12.93
C PRO A 83 -7.67 1.53 13.98
N ARG A 84 -7.11 0.38 14.36
CA ARG A 84 -7.65 -0.52 15.37
C ARG A 84 -6.59 -0.80 16.40
N ARG A 85 -7.02 -1.01 17.65
CA ARG A 85 -6.14 -1.47 18.73
C ARG A 85 -6.10 -3.00 18.69
N PRO A 86 -4.96 -3.64 18.44
CA PRO A 86 -4.86 -5.08 18.57
C PRO A 86 -4.82 -5.53 20.04
N PRO A 87 -5.08 -6.82 20.32
CA PRO A 87 -5.56 -7.81 19.35
C PRO A 87 -6.97 -7.48 18.86
N VAL A 88 -7.23 -7.71 17.57
CA VAL A 88 -8.57 -7.54 17.00
C VAL A 88 -9.39 -8.81 17.22
N ASP A 89 -10.72 -8.71 17.08
CA ASP A 89 -11.59 -9.88 17.06
C ASP A 89 -11.21 -10.81 15.88
N GLU A 90 -10.99 -12.10 16.14
CA GLU A 90 -10.62 -13.08 15.13
C GLU A 90 -11.69 -13.19 14.03
N ALA A 91 -12.97 -12.91 14.35
CA ALA A 91 -14.04 -12.87 13.37
C ALA A 91 -13.90 -11.72 12.35
N LEU A 92 -13.17 -10.65 12.70
CA LEU A 92 -12.91 -9.50 11.81
C LEU A 92 -11.66 -9.69 10.96
N LEU A 93 -10.76 -10.60 11.34
CA LEU A 93 -9.47 -10.78 10.68
C LEU A 93 -9.61 -11.12 9.18
N PRO A 94 -10.52 -12.01 8.74
CA PRO A 94 -10.70 -12.28 7.32
C PRO A 94 -11.06 -11.03 6.50
N SER A 95 -11.89 -10.14 7.06
CA SER A 95 -12.29 -8.89 6.40
C SER A 95 -11.14 -7.88 6.32
N LEU A 96 -10.32 -7.78 7.37
CA LEU A 96 -9.10 -6.95 7.35
C LEU A 96 -8.11 -7.46 6.31
N MET A 97 -7.88 -8.77 6.24
CA MET A 97 -6.96 -9.35 5.26
C MET A 97 -7.49 -9.24 3.82
N ALA A 98 -8.81 -9.31 3.62
CA ALA A 98 -9.42 -9.05 2.32
C ALA A 98 -9.25 -7.58 1.90
N TYR A 99 -9.40 -6.65 2.84
CA TYR A 99 -9.18 -5.21 2.62
C TYR A 99 -7.75 -4.92 2.15
N GLU A 100 -6.75 -5.49 2.80
CA GLU A 100 -5.34 -5.31 2.42
C GLU A 100 -5.00 -5.93 1.06
N ARG A 101 -5.53 -7.14 0.77
CA ARG A 101 -5.34 -7.78 -0.55
C ARG A 101 -5.96 -6.96 -1.67
N GLU A 102 -7.11 -6.34 -1.44
CA GLU A 102 -7.74 -5.49 -2.44
C GLU A 102 -6.92 -4.21 -2.69
N ALA A 103 -6.35 -3.60 -1.65
CA ALA A 103 -5.44 -2.46 -1.81
C ALA A 103 -4.21 -2.83 -2.67
N ALA A 104 -3.60 -4.00 -2.40
CA ALA A 104 -2.49 -4.52 -3.21
C ALA A 104 -2.90 -4.75 -4.68
N ALA A 105 -4.12 -5.25 -4.93
CA ALA A 105 -4.63 -5.49 -6.27
C ALA A 105 -4.86 -4.20 -7.08
N TYR A 106 -5.31 -3.12 -6.44
CA TYR A 106 -5.37 -1.79 -7.06
C TYR A 106 -3.97 -1.21 -7.29
N GLY A 107 -3.03 -1.42 -6.36
CA GLY A 107 -1.63 -1.04 -6.53
C GLY A 107 -0.98 -1.74 -7.73
N MET A 108 -1.25 -3.03 -7.93
CA MET A 108 -0.81 -3.78 -9.11
C MET A 108 -1.40 -3.22 -10.41
N ALA A 109 -2.71 -2.92 -10.41
CA ALA A 109 -3.34 -2.31 -11.57
C ALA A 109 -2.76 -0.94 -11.91
N LEU A 110 -2.44 -0.12 -10.91
CA LEU A 110 -1.78 1.17 -11.09
C LEU A 110 -0.44 1.04 -11.83
N LEU A 111 0.40 0.07 -11.43
CA LEU A 111 1.67 -0.20 -12.12
C LEU A 111 1.43 -0.62 -13.57
N HIS A 112 0.44 -1.47 -13.81
CA HIS A 112 0.10 -1.98 -15.14
C HIS A 112 -0.44 -0.89 -16.08
N GLU A 113 -1.16 0.11 -15.58
CA GLU A 113 -1.67 1.24 -16.39
C GLU A 113 -0.56 2.06 -17.05
N ILE A 114 0.61 2.13 -16.40
CA ILE A 114 1.80 2.81 -16.93
C ILE A 114 2.85 1.83 -17.49
N GLY A 115 2.46 0.56 -17.69
CA GLY A 115 3.27 -0.45 -18.38
C GLY A 115 4.35 -1.12 -17.53
N ILE A 116 4.42 -0.84 -16.23
CA ILE A 116 5.37 -1.47 -15.31
C ILE A 116 4.89 -2.89 -15.01
N ARG A 117 5.64 -3.90 -15.45
CA ARG A 117 5.34 -5.32 -15.21
C ARG A 117 6.53 -6.11 -14.66
N GLU A 118 7.73 -5.57 -14.84
CA GLU A 118 8.97 -6.09 -14.28
C GLU A 118 8.96 -6.13 -12.75
N ALA A 119 8.09 -5.35 -12.11
CA ALA A 119 7.93 -5.27 -10.67
C ALA A 119 6.84 -6.21 -10.10
N ASP A 120 6.14 -6.99 -10.93
CA ASP A 120 4.97 -7.79 -10.51
C ASP A 120 5.29 -8.77 -9.37
N GLN A 121 6.37 -9.54 -9.52
CA GLN A 121 6.77 -10.50 -8.48
C GLN A 121 7.24 -9.78 -7.21
N TRP A 122 7.99 -8.68 -7.37
CA TRP A 122 8.46 -7.88 -6.24
C TRP A 122 7.29 -7.30 -5.44
N LEU A 123 6.29 -6.70 -6.11
CA LEU A 123 5.13 -6.13 -5.44
C LEU A 123 4.30 -7.23 -4.74
N SER A 124 4.22 -8.42 -5.35
CA SER A 124 3.51 -9.56 -4.76
C SER A 124 4.20 -10.06 -3.48
N ASP A 125 5.53 -10.20 -3.52
CA ASP A 125 6.33 -10.61 -2.36
C ASP A 125 6.27 -9.57 -1.24
N TYR A 126 6.32 -8.28 -1.58
CA TYR A 126 6.18 -7.19 -0.61
C TYR A 126 4.79 -7.15 0.02
N SER A 127 3.73 -7.28 -0.79
CA SER A 127 2.34 -7.30 -0.31
C SER A 127 2.08 -8.53 0.58
N ALA A 128 2.65 -9.68 0.26
CA ALA A 128 2.56 -10.87 1.10
C ALA A 128 3.31 -10.70 2.44
N CYS A 129 4.46 -10.01 2.43
CA CYS A 129 5.20 -9.65 3.64
C CYS A 129 4.38 -8.70 4.53
N ASP A 130 3.78 -7.65 3.94
CA ASP A 130 2.89 -6.70 4.62
C ASP A 130 1.67 -7.39 5.24
N LEU A 131 0.97 -8.23 4.46
CA LEU A 131 -0.15 -9.04 4.95
C LEU A 131 0.22 -9.92 6.13
N ALA A 132 1.34 -10.64 6.05
CA ALA A 132 1.78 -11.55 7.12
C ALA A 132 2.17 -10.78 8.40
N TYR A 133 2.80 -9.62 8.25
CA TYR A 133 3.09 -8.71 9.36
C TYR A 133 1.80 -8.21 10.00
N LEU A 134 0.84 -7.72 9.20
CA LEU A 134 -0.43 -7.19 9.70
C LEU A 134 -1.26 -8.28 10.37
N GLU A 135 -1.30 -9.49 9.81
CA GLU A 135 -1.97 -10.64 10.44
C GLU A 135 -1.39 -10.94 11.82
N HIS A 136 -0.05 -10.97 11.95
CA HIS A 136 0.63 -11.15 13.24
C HIS A 136 0.30 -10.01 14.20
N TYR A 137 0.42 -8.76 13.75
CA TYR A 137 0.16 -7.58 14.56
C TYR A 137 -1.30 -7.53 15.04
N TYR A 138 -2.25 -7.84 14.17
CA TYR A 138 -3.67 -7.85 14.51
C TYR A 138 -4.03 -8.98 15.48
N ARG A 139 -3.39 -10.15 15.41
CA ARG A 139 -3.63 -11.24 16.37
C ARG A 139 -2.96 -11.03 17.73
N THR A 140 -1.78 -10.41 17.76
CA THR A 140 -0.91 -10.43 18.95
C THR A 140 -0.69 -9.05 19.58
N GLY A 141 -0.84 -7.98 18.81
CA GLY A 141 -0.42 -6.62 19.16
C GLY A 141 1.09 -6.40 19.18
N GLU A 142 1.89 -7.43 18.88
CA GLU A 142 3.35 -7.35 18.83
C GLU A 142 3.81 -6.79 17.49
N LYS A 143 4.65 -5.74 17.54
CA LYS A 143 5.35 -5.22 16.35
C LYS A 143 6.70 -5.90 16.23
N ARG A 144 6.89 -6.72 15.19
CA ARG A 144 8.18 -7.33 14.84
C ARG A 144 8.86 -6.56 13.71
N ALA A 145 10.11 -6.90 13.40
CA ALA A 145 10.76 -6.35 12.22
C ALA A 145 10.05 -6.86 10.95
N PRO A 146 9.54 -5.98 10.07
CA PRO A 146 8.80 -6.32 8.84
C PRO A 146 9.41 -7.45 8.02
N LEU A 147 10.71 -7.35 7.72
CA LEU A 147 11.42 -8.29 6.85
C LEU A 147 11.53 -9.71 7.42
N THR A 148 11.20 -9.94 8.70
CA THR A 148 11.10 -11.29 9.26
C THR A 148 9.93 -12.10 8.68
N PHE A 149 8.96 -11.42 8.05
CA PHE A 149 7.83 -12.04 7.35
C PHE A 149 8.08 -12.23 5.85
N TRP A 150 9.23 -11.77 5.33
CA TRP A 150 9.52 -11.77 3.89
C TRP A 150 9.57 -13.20 3.32
N ARG A 151 8.95 -13.36 2.15
CA ARG A 151 9.01 -14.59 1.35
C ARG A 151 9.13 -14.22 -0.12
N THR A 152 9.98 -14.92 -0.84
CA THR A 152 10.17 -14.73 -2.29
C THR A 152 9.35 -15.73 -3.08
N GLY A 153 8.82 -15.32 -4.24
CA GLY A 153 8.08 -16.20 -5.14
C GLY A 153 6.68 -16.53 -4.62
N THR A 154 6.06 -15.59 -3.90
CA THR A 154 4.67 -15.71 -3.46
C THR A 154 3.71 -15.66 -4.65
N PRO A 155 2.48 -16.17 -4.52
CA PRO A 155 1.48 -16.08 -5.59
C PRO A 155 1.30 -14.64 -6.07
N LEU A 156 1.26 -14.45 -7.39
CA LEU A 156 1.10 -13.12 -7.98
C LEU A 156 -0.21 -12.46 -7.52
N VAL A 157 -0.10 -11.21 -7.10
CA VAL A 157 -1.27 -10.34 -6.89
C VAL A 157 -1.91 -10.10 -8.25
N GLY A 158 -3.16 -10.51 -8.41
CA GLY A 158 -3.92 -10.23 -9.63
C GLY A 158 -4.31 -8.75 -9.67
N PRO A 159 -4.04 -8.02 -10.77
CA PRO A 159 -4.48 -6.63 -10.91
C PRO A 159 -6.01 -6.55 -10.90
N ARG A 160 -6.55 -5.57 -10.17
CA ARG A 160 -7.98 -5.28 -10.13
C ARG A 160 -8.24 -3.93 -10.78
N ALA A 161 -9.17 -3.88 -11.74
CA ALA A 161 -9.54 -2.66 -12.43
C ALA A 161 -9.90 -1.54 -11.43
N ILE A 162 -9.28 -0.37 -11.58
CA ILE A 162 -9.49 0.78 -10.71
C ILE A 162 -10.84 1.41 -11.07
N PRO A 163 -11.84 1.42 -10.17
CA PRO A 163 -13.12 2.06 -10.46
C PRO A 163 -12.95 3.57 -10.62
N PRO A 164 -13.81 4.24 -11.41
CA PRO A 164 -13.80 5.70 -11.44
C PRO A 164 -14.14 6.26 -10.05
N PHE A 165 -13.40 7.26 -9.60
CA PHE A 165 -13.65 7.98 -8.36
C PHE A 165 -13.22 9.44 -8.48
N THR A 166 -13.74 10.29 -7.59
CA THR A 166 -13.24 11.65 -7.39
C THR A 166 -12.63 11.72 -6.00
N PRO A 167 -11.35 12.13 -5.85
CA PRO A 167 -10.72 12.19 -4.54
C PRO A 167 -11.45 13.14 -3.60
N GLN A 168 -11.81 12.64 -2.42
CA GLN A 168 -12.45 13.40 -1.36
C GLN A 168 -11.56 13.41 -0.13
N ARG A 169 -11.43 14.59 0.47
CA ARG A 169 -10.76 14.71 1.76
C ARG A 169 -11.68 14.16 2.85
N LEU A 170 -11.29 13.00 3.38
CA LEU A 170 -11.93 12.36 4.53
C LEU A 170 -11.19 12.79 5.80
N VAL A 171 -10.38 11.91 6.39
CA VAL A 171 -9.54 12.17 7.57
C VAL A 171 -8.20 11.46 7.40
N PHE A 172 -7.13 11.99 7.99
CA PHE A 172 -5.87 11.25 8.07
C PHE A 172 -6.00 10.04 9.00
N ARG A 173 -5.31 8.93 8.70
CA ARG A 173 -5.30 7.77 9.60
C ARG A 173 -4.64 8.12 10.93
N SER A 174 -3.64 9.00 10.95
CA SER A 174 -2.88 9.47 12.14
C SER A 174 -2.26 8.36 13.03
N SER A 175 -2.50 7.08 12.72
CA SER A 175 -2.05 5.89 13.45
C SER A 175 -2.14 4.60 12.60
N GLY A 176 -2.25 4.70 11.27
CA GLY A 176 -2.27 3.54 10.37
C GLY A 176 -0.93 2.79 10.38
N VAL A 177 -0.92 1.48 10.21
CA VAL A 177 0.32 0.70 10.09
C VAL A 177 0.45 0.24 8.65
N VAL A 178 1.48 0.72 7.96
CA VAL A 178 1.92 0.23 6.66
C VAL A 178 3.44 0.09 6.76
N ILE A 179 3.98 -1.07 6.41
CA ILE A 179 5.41 -1.40 6.61
C ILE A 179 6.23 -1.35 5.32
#